data_AF-A0A447PYD1-F1
#
_entry.id   AF-A0A447PYD1-F1
#
_cell.length_a   1.000
_cell.length_b   1.000
_cell.length_c   1.000
_cell.angle_alpha   90.00
_cell.angle_beta   90.00
_cell.angle_gamma   90.00
#
_symmetry.space_group_name_H-M   'P 1'
#
loop_
_entity.id
_entity.type
_entity.pdbx_description
1 polymer ?
#
loop_
_entity_poly.entity_id
_entity_poly.type
_entity_poly.pdbx_seq_one_letter_code
_entity_poly.pdbx_strand_id
1 'polypeptide(L)'
;MLPIISPSPWGALFLLSYYTDVAGVGAAAAGTMLLLVRIFDAFADVVAGRIVDSVNTRWGKFRPFLLFGSAPLMLFSVLVFCVPAEWSHSNKVIYAYLTYMGLGFCYSMVNIPYGSLATAMTQEPRSRARLGAARSIAASLTFVCLAFLIGPRITHSSPTEMASVYLFWTIILAIAGMALYFICFKSTRENVVRIVAQPSLKISLQTLKQNRPLMMLCTGALCILISTFAVSASSLFYVRYVLNDTALFSVIVLVQMLVGSVASAPLVPRLVAKIGKKNTFLAGALMGTLGYLLFFLYV
;
A
#
# COMPACT_ATOMS: atom_id res chain seq x y z
N MET A 1 6.47 -1.11 6.92
CA MET A 1 5.67 -0.18 6.10
C MET A 1 4.41 0.09 6.90
N LEU A 2 4.08 1.35 7.19
CA LEU A 2 2.95 1.73 8.05
C LEU A 2 1.61 1.30 7.39
N PRO A 3 0.97 0.23 7.85
CA PRO A 3 -0.20 -0.33 7.18
C PRO A 3 -1.41 0.60 7.26
N ILE A 4 -1.50 1.36 8.36
CA ILE A 4 -2.62 2.24 8.72
C ILE A 4 -2.77 3.43 7.77
N ILE A 5 -1.67 3.91 7.20
CA ILE A 5 -1.64 5.16 6.40
C ILE A 5 -1.33 4.88 4.93
N SER A 6 -1.16 3.60 4.58
CA SER A 6 -0.97 3.21 3.20
C SER A 6 -2.24 3.48 2.39
N PRO A 7 -2.12 3.83 1.10
CA PRO A 7 -3.25 3.88 0.17
C PRO A 7 -3.83 2.47 -0.10
N SER A 8 -3.67 1.51 0.81
CA SER A 8 -4.41 0.25 0.78
C SER A 8 -5.90 0.50 1.10
N PRO A 9 -6.81 -0.40 0.70
CA PRO A 9 -8.22 -0.33 1.09
C PRO A 9 -8.39 -0.21 2.61
N TRP A 10 -7.55 -0.93 3.35
CA TRP A 10 -7.56 -0.95 4.81
C TRP A 10 -7.12 0.38 5.41
N GLY A 11 -6.02 0.97 4.92
CA GLY A 11 -5.57 2.27 5.39
C GLY A 11 -6.59 3.39 5.09
N ALA A 12 -7.26 3.33 3.94
CA ALA A 12 -8.33 4.28 3.60
C ALA A 12 -9.54 4.19 4.55
N LEU A 13 -9.91 2.98 4.99
CA LEU A 13 -10.97 2.80 5.99
C LEU A 13 -10.57 3.36 7.36
N PHE A 14 -9.32 3.15 7.79
CA PHE A 14 -8.81 3.72 9.03
C PHE A 14 -8.75 5.25 9.01
N LEU A 15 -8.27 5.84 7.90
CA LEU A 15 -8.27 7.29 7.70
C LEU A 15 -9.67 7.88 7.65
N LEU A 16 -10.61 7.18 7.01
CA LEU A 16 -12.01 7.61 6.97
C LEU A 16 -12.60 7.70 8.38
N SER A 17 -12.47 6.63 9.19
CA SER A 17 -12.94 6.62 10.57
C SER A 17 -12.26 7.68 11.43
N TYR A 18 -10.95 7.89 11.27
CA TYR A 18 -10.27 8.99 11.97
C TYR A 18 -10.84 10.37 11.59
N TYR A 19 -11.07 10.64 10.30
CA TYR A 19 -11.61 11.94 9.89
C TYR A 19 -13.06 12.16 10.30
N THR A 20 -13.90 11.11 10.28
CA THR A 20 -15.32 11.22 10.68
C THR A 20 -15.49 11.25 12.19
N ASP A 21 -14.82 10.35 12.91
CA ASP A 21 -15.11 10.06 14.32
C ASP A 21 -14.21 10.87 15.27
N VAL A 22 -12.99 11.22 14.83
CA VAL A 22 -12.00 11.93 15.65
C VAL A 22 -11.86 13.39 15.23
N ALA A 23 -11.68 13.67 13.93
CA ALA A 23 -11.54 15.05 13.45
C ALA A 23 -12.88 15.79 13.30
N GLY A 24 -14.01 15.06 13.36
CA GLY A 24 -15.36 15.60 13.24
C GLY A 24 -15.64 16.21 11.86
N VAL A 25 -14.94 15.76 10.81
CA VAL A 25 -15.16 16.17 9.42
C VAL A 25 -16.37 15.42 8.87
N GLY A 26 -17.28 16.12 8.19
CA GLY A 26 -18.46 15.47 7.61
C GLY A 26 -18.09 14.30 6.69
N ALA A 27 -18.78 13.17 6.82
CA ALA A 27 -18.48 11.94 6.08
C ALA A 27 -18.46 12.14 4.54
N ALA A 28 -19.30 13.04 4.02
CA ALA A 28 -19.30 13.42 2.61
C ALA A 28 -17.98 14.09 2.19
N ALA A 29 -17.46 15.02 3.00
CA ALA A 29 -16.19 15.69 2.72
C ALA A 29 -15.01 14.72 2.78
N ALA A 30 -14.97 13.84 3.80
CA ALA A 30 -13.93 12.82 3.92
C ALA A 30 -13.97 11.80 2.76
N GLY A 31 -15.17 11.39 2.32
CA GLY A 31 -15.33 10.52 1.15
C GLY A 31 -14.86 11.17 -0.16
N THR A 32 -15.21 12.44 -0.40
CA THR A 32 -14.73 13.18 -1.58
C THR A 32 -13.20 13.38 -1.55
N MET A 33 -12.64 13.58 -0.36
CA MET A 33 -11.20 13.71 -0.17
C MET A 33 -10.46 12.43 -0.57
N LEU A 34 -10.93 11.28 -0.09
CA LEU A 34 -10.35 9.99 -0.47
C LEU A 34 -10.40 9.77 -1.98
N LEU A 35 -11.46 10.21 -2.67
CA LEU A 35 -11.56 10.10 -4.13
C LEU A 35 -10.52 11.01 -4.83
N LEU A 36 -10.48 12.29 -4.45
CA LEU A 36 -9.56 13.26 -5.07
C LEU A 36 -8.09 12.90 -4.86
N VAL A 37 -7.73 12.39 -3.67
CA VAL A 37 -6.36 11.94 -3.41
C VAL A 37 -5.99 10.75 -4.29
N ARG A 38 -6.92 9.85 -4.63
CA ARG A 38 -6.62 8.75 -5.56
C ARG A 38 -6.30 9.21 -6.96
N ILE A 39 -6.99 10.24 -7.43
CA ILE A 39 -6.69 10.85 -8.73
C ILE A 39 -5.30 11.48 -8.66
N PHE A 40 -5.00 12.22 -7.58
CA PHE A 40 -3.68 12.81 -7.37
C PHE A 40 -2.57 11.76 -7.27
N ASP A 41 -2.78 10.66 -6.55
CA ASP A 41 -1.83 9.54 -6.42
C ASP A 41 -1.48 8.95 -7.79
N ALA A 42 -2.44 8.85 -8.71
CA ALA A 42 -2.17 8.37 -10.08
C ALA A 42 -1.20 9.31 -10.84
N PHE A 43 -1.32 10.63 -10.66
CA PHE A 43 -0.37 11.59 -11.22
C PHE A 43 0.97 11.56 -10.49
N ALA A 44 0.94 11.49 -9.16
CA ALA A 44 2.11 11.41 -8.30
C ALA A 44 2.97 10.18 -8.63
N ASP A 45 2.35 9.02 -8.88
CA ASP A 45 3.04 7.78 -9.28
C ASP A 45 3.81 7.94 -10.59
N VAL A 46 3.22 8.60 -11.59
CA VAL A 46 3.89 8.87 -12.88
C VAL A 46 5.06 9.83 -12.70
N VAL A 47 4.88 10.89 -11.91
CA VAL A 47 5.92 11.88 -11.62
C VAL A 47 7.06 11.23 -10.83
N ALA A 48 6.74 10.50 -9.76
CA ALA A 48 7.70 9.79 -8.94
C ALA A 48 8.48 8.76 -9.75
N GLY A 49 7.82 7.99 -10.62
CA GLY A 49 8.47 7.07 -11.55
C GLY A 49 9.52 7.77 -12.43
N ARG A 50 9.17 8.94 -13.00
CA ARG A 50 10.09 9.72 -13.83
C ARG A 50 11.26 10.31 -13.05
N ILE A 51 11.01 10.83 -11.85
CA ILE A 51 12.06 11.37 -10.98
C ILE A 51 13.05 10.25 -10.64
N VAL A 52 12.54 9.09 -10.22
CA VAL A 52 13.35 7.89 -9.91
C VAL A 52 14.13 7.43 -11.14
N ASP A 53 13.54 7.53 -12.33
CA ASP A 53 14.23 7.18 -13.55
C ASP A 53 15.36 8.14 -13.91
N SER A 54 15.18 9.45 -13.70
CA SER A 54 16.14 10.50 -14.06
C SER A 54 17.34 10.62 -13.12
N VAL A 55 17.21 10.17 -11.87
CA VAL A 55 18.25 10.33 -10.85
C VAL A 55 19.26 9.18 -10.93
N ASN A 56 20.51 9.51 -11.24
CA ASN A 56 21.62 8.56 -11.18
C ASN A 56 22.67 9.12 -10.21
N THR A 57 22.84 8.47 -9.06
CA THR A 57 23.78 8.94 -8.02
C THR A 57 24.89 7.94 -7.77
N ARG A 58 25.96 8.39 -7.11
CA ARG A 58 27.09 7.55 -6.68
C ARG A 58 26.69 6.41 -5.73
N TRP A 59 25.53 6.49 -5.09
CA TRP A 59 25.04 5.46 -4.15
C TRP A 59 24.10 4.43 -4.79
N GLY A 60 23.78 4.57 -6.08
CA GLY A 60 22.79 3.79 -6.81
C GLY A 60 21.62 4.65 -7.30
N LYS A 61 20.73 4.05 -8.08
CA LYS A 61 19.55 4.70 -8.65
C LYS A 61 18.39 4.75 -7.65
N PHE A 62 18.17 3.69 -6.88
CA PHE A 62 17.00 3.55 -6.01
C PHE A 62 17.31 3.82 -4.53
N ARG A 63 18.56 3.60 -4.11
CA ARG A 63 19.00 3.76 -2.72
C ARG A 63 18.83 5.18 -2.12
N PRO A 64 19.14 6.28 -2.82
CA PRO A 64 18.95 7.63 -2.27
C PRO A 64 17.49 7.93 -1.93
N PHE A 65 16.54 7.45 -2.73
CA PHE A 65 15.11 7.67 -2.49
C PHE A 65 14.61 6.98 -1.22
N LEU A 66 15.22 5.86 -0.81
CA LEU A 66 14.86 5.22 0.45
C LEU A 66 15.32 6.03 1.66
N LEU A 67 16.49 6.67 1.57
CA LEU A 67 17.03 7.47 2.66
C LEU A 67 16.36 8.85 2.73
N PHE A 68 16.37 9.59 1.62
CA PHE A 68 15.83 10.95 1.57
C PHE A 68 14.31 10.99 1.45
N GLY A 69 13.67 9.96 0.89
CA GLY A 69 12.20 9.87 0.78
C GLY A 69 11.54 9.33 2.04
N SER A 70 12.25 8.56 2.89
CA SER A 70 11.67 8.08 4.14
C SER A 70 11.48 9.20 5.17
N ALA A 71 12.38 10.18 5.25
CA ALA A 71 12.24 11.32 6.15
C ALA A 71 10.95 12.14 5.92
N PRO A 72 10.64 12.65 4.71
CA PRO A 72 9.40 13.37 4.45
C PRO A 72 8.18 12.46 4.60
N LEU A 73 8.26 11.19 4.20
CA LEU A 73 7.18 10.22 4.43
C LEU A 73 6.83 10.10 5.92
N MET A 74 7.82 10.00 6.79
CA MET A 74 7.61 9.92 8.23
C MET A 74 7.05 11.24 8.81
N LEU A 75 7.53 12.39 8.32
CA LEU A 75 7.00 13.68 8.73
C LEU A 75 5.51 13.83 8.36
N PHE A 76 5.14 13.55 7.11
CA PHE A 76 3.75 13.60 6.66
C PHE A 76 2.88 12.57 7.39
N SER A 77 3.43 11.39 7.74
CA SER A 77 2.70 10.40 8.53
C SER A 77 2.27 10.92 9.90
N VAL A 78 3.11 11.73 10.56
CA VAL A 78 2.78 12.36 11.85
C VAL A 78 1.85 13.56 11.65
N LEU A 79 2.09 14.38 10.62
CA LEU A 79 1.26 15.56 10.31
C LEU A 79 -0.20 15.22 10.05
N VAL A 80 -0.48 14.09 9.38
CA VAL A 80 -1.84 13.62 9.09
C VAL A 80 -2.67 13.40 10.36
N PHE A 81 -2.05 12.94 11.45
CA PHE A 81 -2.72 12.73 12.74
C PHE A 81 -2.61 13.92 13.70
N CYS A 82 -1.82 14.94 13.35
CA CYS A 82 -1.67 16.16 14.12
C CYS A 82 -2.61 17.23 13.56
N VAL A 83 -3.92 17.04 13.71
CA VAL A 83 -4.93 18.01 13.31
C VAL A 83 -5.26 18.91 14.51
N PRO A 84 -5.01 20.23 14.46
CA PRO A 84 -5.36 21.13 15.55
C PRO A 84 -6.88 21.18 15.76
N ALA A 85 -7.33 20.83 16.98
CA ALA A 85 -8.75 20.81 17.33
C ALA A 85 -9.40 22.21 17.30
N GLU A 86 -8.60 23.26 17.50
CA GLU A 86 -9.00 24.68 17.56
C GLU A 86 -9.38 25.30 16.20
N TRP A 87 -9.11 24.62 15.08
CA TRP A 87 -9.32 25.20 13.75
C TRP A 87 -10.77 25.11 13.26
N SER A 88 -11.20 26.13 12.49
CA SER A 88 -12.48 26.10 11.78
C SER A 88 -12.62 24.87 10.89
N HIS A 89 -13.84 24.37 10.72
CA HIS A 89 -14.14 23.14 9.97
C HIS A 89 -13.58 23.18 8.54
N SER A 90 -13.62 24.35 7.88
CA SER A 90 -13.07 24.53 6.53
C SER A 90 -11.54 24.39 6.49
N ASN A 91 -10.84 24.94 7.50
CA ASN A 91 -9.38 24.87 7.60
C ASN A 91 -8.90 23.46 7.94
N LYS A 92 -9.65 22.72 8.78
CA LYS A 92 -9.37 21.30 9.07
C LYS A 92 -9.42 20.44 7.82
N VAL A 93 -10.43 20.67 6.98
CA VAL A 93 -10.59 19.96 5.70
C VAL A 93 -9.40 20.26 4.78
N ILE A 94 -9.06 21.53 4.56
CA ILE A 94 -7.91 21.92 3.70
C ILE A 94 -6.60 21.31 4.21
N TYR A 95 -6.36 21.34 5.53
CA TYR A 95 -5.19 20.72 6.13
C TYR A 95 -5.13 19.21 5.92
N ALA A 96 -6.26 18.51 6.09
CA ALA A 96 -6.37 17.08 5.81
C ALA A 96 -6.04 16.76 4.35
N TYR A 97 -6.57 17.55 3.39
CA TYR A 97 -6.25 17.42 1.97
C TYR A 97 -4.74 17.53 1.70
N LEU A 98 -4.11 18.62 2.17
CA LEU A 98 -2.69 18.88 1.90
C LEU A 98 -1.78 17.83 2.51
N THR A 99 -2.02 17.45 3.76
CA THR A 99 -1.21 16.45 4.46
C THR A 99 -1.34 15.06 3.85
N TYR A 100 -2.56 14.66 3.48
CA TYR A 100 -2.79 13.35 2.87
C TYR A 100 -2.27 13.26 1.42
N MET A 101 -2.41 14.32 0.63
CA MET A 101 -1.79 14.39 -0.71
C MET A 101 -0.26 14.37 -0.62
N GLY A 102 0.33 15.11 0.32
CA GLY A 102 1.78 15.10 0.58
C GLY A 102 2.27 13.72 1.01
N LEU A 103 1.52 13.04 1.86
CA LEU A 103 1.78 11.66 2.25
C LEU A 103 1.73 10.71 1.05
N GLY A 104 0.68 10.79 0.21
CA GLY A 104 0.52 9.98 -0.99
C GLY A 104 1.71 10.12 -1.94
N PHE A 105 2.12 11.37 -2.21
CA PHE A 105 3.30 11.65 -3.03
C PHE A 105 4.59 11.06 -2.44
N CYS A 106 4.84 11.26 -1.15
CA CYS A 106 6.02 10.69 -0.48
C CYS A 106 5.98 9.15 -0.47
N TYR A 107 4.78 8.57 -0.33
CA TYR A 107 4.57 7.14 -0.37
C TYR A 107 4.96 6.59 -1.74
N SER A 108 4.49 7.20 -2.83
CA SER A 108 4.85 6.83 -4.20
C SER A 108 6.36 6.93 -4.45
N MET A 109 6.97 8.02 -3.99
CA MET A 109 8.42 8.25 -4.10
C MET A 109 9.27 7.18 -3.39
N VAL A 110 8.77 6.53 -2.35
CA VAL A 110 9.49 5.45 -1.64
C VAL A 110 9.08 4.07 -2.17
N ASN A 111 7.80 3.87 -2.47
CA ASN A 111 7.26 2.56 -2.82
C ASN A 111 7.68 2.09 -4.22
N ILE A 112 7.70 2.99 -5.21
CA ILE A 112 8.12 2.69 -6.59
C ILE A 112 9.60 2.24 -6.65
N PRO A 113 10.58 2.99 -6.08
CA PRO A 113 11.97 2.55 -6.10
C PRO A 113 12.18 1.30 -5.24
N TYR A 114 11.47 1.16 -4.10
CA TYR A 114 11.56 -0.04 -3.27
C TYR A 114 11.09 -1.29 -4.01
N GLY A 115 9.97 -1.21 -4.74
CA GLY A 115 9.46 -2.32 -5.56
C GLY A 115 10.40 -2.68 -6.71
N SER A 116 11.04 -1.66 -7.31
CA SER A 116 11.98 -1.82 -8.42
C SER A 116 13.35 -2.37 -7.98
N LEU A 117 13.76 -2.09 -6.73
CA LEU A 117 15.03 -2.52 -6.15
C LEU A 117 15.22 -4.04 -6.18
N ALA A 118 14.15 -4.81 -5.92
CA ALA A 118 14.19 -6.27 -6.00
C ALA A 118 14.63 -6.77 -7.39
N THR A 119 14.28 -6.04 -8.45
CA THR A 119 14.69 -6.37 -9.82
C THR A 119 16.12 -5.92 -10.15
N ALA A 120 16.61 -4.88 -9.49
CA ALA A 120 17.98 -4.36 -9.66
C ALA A 120 19.03 -5.16 -8.87
N MET A 121 18.66 -5.84 -7.78
CA MET A 121 19.58 -6.64 -6.96
C MET A 121 19.95 -8.00 -7.58
N THR A 122 19.00 -8.69 -8.21
CA THR A 122 19.20 -10.04 -8.77
C THR A 122 18.44 -10.19 -10.07
N GLN A 123 18.99 -10.94 -11.05
CA GLN A 123 18.30 -11.31 -12.29
C GLN A 123 17.53 -12.64 -12.18
N GLU A 124 17.77 -13.41 -11.12
CA GLU A 124 17.16 -14.73 -10.97
C GLU A 124 15.68 -14.61 -10.56
N PRO A 125 14.74 -15.13 -11.37
CA PRO A 125 13.30 -15.00 -11.08
C PRO A 125 12.89 -15.58 -9.72
N ARG A 126 13.55 -16.65 -9.28
CA ARG A 126 13.28 -17.32 -7.99
C ARG A 126 13.65 -16.43 -6.81
N SER A 127 14.84 -15.83 -6.85
CA SER A 127 15.33 -14.92 -5.82
C SER A 127 14.50 -13.64 -5.76
N ARG A 128 14.05 -13.11 -6.92
CA ARG A 128 13.07 -12.01 -6.98
C ARG A 128 11.72 -12.39 -6.35
N ALA A 129 11.20 -13.56 -6.66
CA ALA A 129 9.93 -14.04 -6.12
C ALA A 129 10.00 -14.21 -4.59
N ARG A 130 11.13 -14.72 -4.06
CA ARG A 130 11.37 -14.80 -2.60
C ARG A 130 11.38 -13.44 -1.92
N LEU A 131 12.04 -12.45 -2.51
CA LEU A 131 12.06 -11.08 -1.98
C LEU A 131 10.66 -10.45 -1.98
N GLY A 132 9.91 -10.62 -3.08
CA GLY A 132 8.53 -10.17 -3.16
C GLY A 132 7.62 -10.84 -2.12
N ALA A 133 7.74 -12.16 -1.96
CA ALA A 133 7.01 -12.91 -0.94
C ALA A 133 7.36 -12.46 0.48
N ALA A 134 8.66 -12.31 0.80
CA ALA A 134 9.12 -11.84 2.10
C ALA A 134 8.60 -10.44 2.43
N ARG A 135 8.58 -9.53 1.44
CA ARG A 135 7.98 -8.20 1.56
C ARG A 135 6.49 -8.29 1.91
N SER A 136 5.72 -9.11 1.19
CA SER A 136 4.28 -9.28 1.44
C SER A 136 3.98 -9.90 2.81
N ILE A 137 4.77 -10.90 3.24
CA ILE A 137 4.65 -11.49 4.59
C ILE A 137 4.92 -10.43 5.65
N ALA A 138 6.03 -9.70 5.53
CA ALA A 138 6.40 -8.68 6.51
C ALA A 138 5.33 -7.59 6.59
N ALA A 139 4.76 -7.15 5.46
CA ALA A 139 3.67 -6.17 5.43
C ALA A 139 2.41 -6.70 6.12
N SER A 140 2.02 -7.95 5.84
CA SER A 140 0.82 -8.57 6.40
C SER A 140 0.97 -8.82 7.90
N LEU A 141 2.12 -9.32 8.33
CA LEU A 141 2.43 -9.53 9.75
C LEU A 141 2.44 -8.21 10.51
N THR A 142 3.03 -7.15 9.94
CA THR A 142 3.00 -5.81 10.55
C THR A 142 1.57 -5.32 10.71
N PHE A 143 0.71 -5.50 9.70
CA PHE A 143 -0.71 -5.13 9.78
C PHE A 143 -1.44 -5.89 10.89
N VAL A 144 -1.29 -7.21 10.94
CA VAL A 144 -1.93 -8.06 11.96
C VAL A 144 -1.46 -7.68 13.37
N CYS A 145 -0.15 -7.52 13.58
CA CYS A 145 0.39 -7.06 14.86
C CYS A 145 -0.21 -5.71 15.26
N LEU A 146 -0.23 -4.72 14.37
CA LEU A 146 -0.85 -3.42 14.66
C LEU A 146 -2.34 -3.53 14.99
N ALA A 147 -3.09 -4.32 14.23
CA ALA A 147 -4.51 -4.52 14.48
C ALA A 147 -4.75 -5.10 15.89
N PHE A 148 -3.92 -6.04 16.35
CA PHE A 148 -4.00 -6.60 17.70
C PHE A 148 -3.54 -5.65 18.81
N LEU A 149 -2.49 -4.85 18.57
CA LEU A 149 -1.99 -3.92 19.59
C LEU A 149 -2.88 -2.69 19.75
N ILE A 150 -3.41 -2.17 18.64
CA ILE A 150 -4.14 -0.90 18.62
C ILE A 150 -5.66 -1.15 18.71
N GLY A 151 -6.18 -2.21 18.09
CA GLY A 151 -7.62 -2.50 18.04
C GLY A 151 -8.34 -2.47 19.40
N PRO A 152 -7.88 -3.23 20.42
CA PRO A 152 -8.50 -3.25 21.75
C PRO A 152 -8.39 -1.91 22.50
N ARG A 153 -7.40 -1.08 22.14
CA ARG A 153 -7.21 0.25 22.72
C ARG A 153 -8.09 1.31 22.06
N ILE A 154 -8.69 1.01 20.90
CA ILE A 154 -9.57 1.94 20.17
C ILE A 154 -11.04 1.74 20.57
N THR A 155 -11.46 0.50 20.81
CA THR A 155 -12.88 0.16 21.03
C THR A 155 -13.50 0.70 22.31
N HIS A 156 -12.70 1.14 23.28
CA HIS A 156 -13.18 1.54 24.62
C HIS A 156 -12.80 2.94 25.06
N SER A 157 -12.20 3.77 24.21
CA SER A 157 -11.69 5.10 24.63
C SER A 157 -12.36 6.25 23.90
N SER A 158 -12.31 7.42 24.54
CA SER A 158 -12.91 8.65 24.02
C SER A 158 -12.19 9.14 22.74
N PRO A 159 -12.83 9.95 21.87
CA PRO A 159 -12.21 10.47 20.65
C PRO A 159 -10.87 11.19 20.86
N THR A 160 -10.71 11.86 22.01
CA THR A 160 -9.45 12.52 22.42
C THR A 160 -8.35 11.51 22.78
N GLU A 161 -8.71 10.39 23.40
CA GLU A 161 -7.78 9.29 23.69
C GLU A 161 -7.43 8.54 22.40
N MET A 162 -8.37 8.38 21.47
CA MET A 162 -8.12 7.82 20.14
C MET A 162 -7.01 8.58 19.42
N ALA A 163 -7.13 9.91 19.32
CA ALA A 163 -6.15 10.77 18.66
C ALA A 163 -4.74 10.59 19.26
N SER A 164 -4.66 10.52 20.58
CA SER A 164 -3.41 10.36 21.32
C SER A 164 -2.78 8.98 21.08
N VAL A 165 -3.59 7.92 21.07
CA VAL A 165 -3.15 6.54 20.75
C VAL A 165 -2.64 6.46 19.31
N TYR A 166 -3.35 7.06 18.34
CA TYR A 166 -2.92 7.08 16.94
C TYR A 166 -1.61 7.83 16.74
N LEU A 167 -1.45 9.01 17.36
CA LEU A 167 -0.22 9.79 17.29
C LEU A 167 0.96 9.03 17.91
N PHE A 168 0.76 8.46 19.10
CA PHE A 168 1.80 7.72 19.80
C PHE A 168 2.32 6.53 18.97
N TRP A 169 1.42 5.69 18.47
CA TRP A 169 1.80 4.55 17.64
C TRP A 169 2.40 4.95 16.30
N THR A 170 1.90 6.03 15.69
CA THR A 170 2.46 6.55 14.43
C THR A 170 3.89 7.03 14.63
N ILE A 171 4.20 7.74 15.72
CA ILE A 171 5.56 8.19 16.03
C ILE A 171 6.51 7.00 16.24
N ILE A 172 6.10 6.00 17.03
CA ILE A 172 6.90 4.79 17.26
C ILE A 172 7.22 4.09 15.94
N LEU A 173 6.20 3.91 15.10
CA LEU A 173 6.34 3.23 13.81
C LEU A 173 7.07 4.07 12.77
N ALA A 174 7.01 5.40 12.87
CA ALA A 174 7.77 6.31 12.03
C ALA A 174 9.27 6.20 12.35
N ILE A 175 9.64 6.20 13.63
CA ILE A 175 11.02 6.01 14.10
C ILE A 175 11.52 4.62 13.72
N ALA A 176 10.76 3.56 14.04
CA ALA A 176 11.12 2.19 13.68
C ALA A 176 11.21 2.02 12.15
N GLY A 177 10.30 2.62 11.40
CA GLY A 177 10.30 2.62 9.94
C GLY A 177 11.54 3.28 9.36
N MET A 178 11.94 4.44 9.89
CA MET A 178 13.17 5.14 9.49
C MET A 178 14.41 4.29 9.75
N ALA A 179 14.51 3.66 10.93
CA ALA A 179 15.61 2.75 11.25
C ALA A 179 15.66 1.54 10.28
N LEU A 180 14.51 0.94 9.97
CA LEU A 180 14.41 -0.18 9.02
C LEU A 180 14.77 0.23 7.59
N TYR A 181 14.35 1.42 7.14
CA TYR A 181 14.74 1.96 5.84
C TYR A 181 16.25 2.24 5.78
N PHE A 182 16.84 2.72 6.86
CA PHE A 182 18.29 2.91 6.96
C PHE A 182 19.05 1.57 6.92
N ILE A 183 18.58 0.56 7.65
CA ILE A 183 19.14 -0.80 7.59
C ILE A 183 19.01 -1.37 6.17
N CYS A 184 17.87 -1.18 5.51
CA CYS A 184 17.64 -1.61 4.14
C CYS A 184 18.60 -0.91 3.16
N PHE A 185 18.84 0.38 3.33
CA PHE A 185 19.81 1.14 2.55
C PHE A 185 21.23 0.59 2.72
N LYS A 186 21.64 0.27 3.95
CA LYS A 186 22.97 -0.28 4.26
C LYS A 186 23.15 -1.72 3.76
N SER A 187 22.10 -2.55 3.88
CA SER A 187 22.12 -3.97 3.54
C SER A 187 22.00 -4.24 2.03
N THR A 188 21.37 -3.32 1.28
CA THR A 188 21.15 -3.50 -0.16
C THR A 188 22.33 -3.01 -0.99
N ARG A 189 22.84 -3.87 -1.89
CA ARG A 189 23.75 -3.48 -2.99
C ARG A 189 23.04 -3.59 -4.34
N GLU A 190 23.05 -2.52 -5.11
CA GLU A 190 22.60 -2.54 -6.50
C GLU A 190 23.70 -3.16 -7.37
N ASN A 191 23.52 -4.42 -7.77
CA ASN A 191 24.52 -5.15 -8.57
C ASN A 191 24.28 -5.03 -10.08
N VAL A 192 23.09 -4.63 -10.53
CA VAL A 192 22.76 -4.53 -11.96
C VAL A 192 22.49 -3.08 -12.35
N VAL A 193 23.53 -2.37 -12.79
CA VAL A 193 23.43 -1.03 -13.34
C VAL A 193 22.95 -1.14 -14.79
N ARG A 194 21.64 -1.00 -15.02
CA ARG A 194 21.11 -0.79 -16.38
C ARG A 194 21.04 0.70 -16.65
N ILE A 195 22.00 1.21 -17.43
CA ILE A 195 21.90 2.53 -18.05
C ILE A 195 20.90 2.38 -19.19
N VAL A 196 19.62 2.63 -18.92
CA VAL A 196 18.58 2.67 -19.96
C VAL A 196 18.40 4.13 -20.36
N ALA A 197 18.54 4.43 -21.66
CA ALA A 197 18.20 5.73 -22.21
C ALA A 197 16.76 6.09 -21.83
N GLN A 198 16.54 7.29 -21.31
CA GLN A 198 15.23 7.79 -20.89
C GLN A 198 14.33 7.98 -22.12
N PRO A 199 13.36 7.09 -22.41
CA PRO A 199 12.44 7.33 -23.50
C PRO A 199 11.48 8.44 -23.06
N SER A 200 11.10 9.33 -23.99
CA SER A 200 10.06 10.32 -23.68
C SER A 200 8.75 9.62 -23.31
N LEU A 201 7.91 10.23 -22.46
CA LEU A 201 6.62 9.65 -22.04
C LEU A 201 5.74 9.23 -23.23
N LYS A 202 5.83 9.98 -24.33
CA LYS A 202 5.14 9.67 -25.59
C LYS A 202 5.64 8.37 -26.21
N ILE A 203 6.95 8.14 -26.20
CA ILE A 203 7.56 6.90 -26.69
C ILE A 203 7.22 5.72 -25.76
N SER A 204 7.25 5.92 -24.43
CA SER A 204 6.85 4.86 -23.47
C SER A 204 5.38 4.47 -23.62
N LEU A 205 4.47 5.44 -23.79
CA LEU A 205 3.05 5.19 -24.04
C LEU A 205 2.79 4.53 -25.40
N GLN A 206 3.53 4.93 -26.44
CA GLN A 206 3.43 4.32 -27.77
C GLN A 206 3.97 2.88 -27.76
N THR A 207 5.09 2.65 -27.07
CA THR A 207 5.68 1.31 -26.87
C THR A 207 4.75 0.42 -26.06
N LEU A 208 4.10 0.97 -25.03
CA LEU A 208 3.09 0.26 -24.27
C LEU A 208 1.97 -0.23 -25.18
N LYS A 209 1.40 0.65 -26.02
CA LYS A 209 0.34 0.27 -26.98
C LYS A 209 0.78 -0.74 -28.03
N GLN A 210 2.03 -0.70 -28.47
CA GLN A 210 2.57 -1.63 -29.48
C GLN A 210 2.94 -3.00 -28.89
N ASN A 211 3.33 -3.04 -27.61
CA ASN A 211 3.78 -4.26 -26.95
C ASN A 211 2.60 -5.05 -26.35
N ARG A 212 2.00 -5.94 -27.17
CA ARG A 212 0.87 -6.80 -26.76
C ARG A 212 1.13 -7.58 -25.46
N PRO A 213 2.29 -8.24 -25.24
CA PRO A 213 2.60 -8.88 -23.95
C PRO A 213 2.55 -7.94 -22.75
N LEU A 214 3.07 -6.72 -22.89
CA LEU A 214 3.07 -5.74 -21.80
C LEU A 214 1.66 -5.23 -21.51
N MET A 215 0.86 -4.96 -22.55
CA MET A 215 -0.56 -4.60 -22.40
C MET A 215 -1.35 -5.68 -21.68
N MET A 216 -1.17 -6.96 -22.03
CA MET A 216 -1.84 -8.07 -21.34
C MET A 216 -1.48 -8.13 -19.85
N LEU A 217 -0.21 -7.88 -19.50
CA LEU A 217 0.21 -7.82 -18.10
C LEU A 217 -0.39 -6.62 -17.36
N CYS A 218 -0.40 -5.44 -17.98
CA CYS A 218 -0.99 -4.23 -17.40
C CYS A 218 -2.50 -4.41 -17.18
N THR A 219 -3.24 -4.89 -18.18
CA THR A 219 -4.67 -5.15 -18.06
C THR A 219 -4.95 -6.22 -17.02
N GLY A 220 -4.17 -7.31 -16.96
CA GLY A 220 -4.31 -8.34 -15.94
C GLY A 220 -4.06 -7.81 -14.52
N ALA A 221 -3.03 -6.99 -14.33
CA ALA A 221 -2.76 -6.34 -13.05
C ALA A 221 -3.88 -5.38 -12.63
N LEU A 222 -4.43 -4.62 -13.60
CA LEU A 222 -5.54 -3.70 -13.38
C LEU A 222 -6.80 -4.46 -12.94
N CYS A 223 -7.14 -5.56 -13.62
CA CYS A 223 -8.26 -6.42 -13.23
C CYS A 223 -8.09 -6.99 -11.81
N ILE A 224 -6.91 -7.51 -11.47
CA ILE A 224 -6.63 -8.05 -10.13
C ILE A 224 -6.76 -6.96 -9.06
N LEU A 225 -6.26 -5.75 -9.34
CA LEU A 225 -6.39 -4.62 -8.43
C LEU A 225 -7.86 -4.24 -8.24
N ILE A 226 -8.63 -4.08 -9.32
CA ILE A 226 -10.08 -3.80 -9.23
C ILE A 226 -10.78 -4.86 -8.39
N SER A 227 -10.53 -6.14 -8.65
CA SER A 227 -11.13 -7.24 -7.88
C SER A 227 -10.77 -7.15 -6.40
N THR A 228 -9.51 -6.84 -6.07
CA THR A 228 -9.06 -6.69 -4.68
C THR A 228 -9.78 -5.53 -3.98
N PHE A 229 -9.87 -4.36 -4.60
CA PHE A 229 -10.56 -3.20 -4.04
C PHE A 229 -12.07 -3.42 -3.92
N ALA A 230 -12.69 -4.03 -4.93
CA ALA A 230 -14.11 -4.34 -4.92
C ALA A 230 -14.48 -5.27 -3.77
N VAL A 231 -13.70 -6.34 -3.56
CA VAL A 231 -13.91 -7.30 -2.48
C VAL A 231 -13.71 -6.65 -1.12
N SER A 232 -12.68 -5.83 -0.94
CA SER A 232 -12.47 -5.11 0.32
C SER A 232 -13.65 -4.18 0.65
N ALA A 233 -14.20 -3.47 -0.33
CA ALA A 233 -15.35 -2.59 -0.14
C ALA A 233 -16.65 -3.37 0.14
N SER A 234 -16.93 -4.43 -0.62
CA SER A 234 -18.15 -5.23 -0.48
C SER A 234 -18.17 -6.09 0.78
N SER A 235 -17.00 -6.55 1.24
CA SER A 235 -16.89 -7.40 2.45
C SER A 235 -17.47 -6.71 3.70
N LEU A 236 -17.30 -5.39 3.83
CA LEU A 236 -17.84 -4.62 4.95
C LEU A 236 -19.38 -4.60 4.92
N PHE A 237 -19.94 -4.33 3.73
CA PHE A 237 -21.39 -4.29 3.54
C PHE A 237 -22.03 -5.66 3.72
N TYR A 238 -21.39 -6.72 3.21
CA TYR A 238 -21.85 -8.09 3.39
C TYR A 238 -21.97 -8.46 4.86
N VAL A 239 -20.93 -8.19 5.65
CA VAL A 239 -20.98 -8.49 7.09
C VAL A 239 -22.06 -7.69 7.81
N ARG A 240 -22.22 -6.41 7.45
CA ARG A 240 -23.19 -5.54 8.10
C ARG A 240 -24.64 -5.90 7.76
N TYR A 241 -24.95 -6.20 6.50
CA TYR A 241 -26.33 -6.36 6.03
C TYR A 241 -26.79 -7.81 5.92
N VAL A 242 -25.88 -8.77 5.72
CA VAL A 242 -26.23 -10.19 5.58
C VAL A 242 -25.94 -10.96 6.86
N LEU A 243 -24.75 -10.78 7.44
CA LEU A 243 -24.35 -11.51 8.65
C LEU A 243 -24.86 -10.85 9.95
N ASN A 244 -25.27 -9.58 9.92
CA ASN A 244 -25.75 -8.79 11.06
C ASN A 244 -24.81 -8.73 12.28
N ASP A 245 -23.55 -9.18 12.14
CA ASP A 245 -22.54 -9.14 13.19
C ASP A 245 -21.26 -8.50 12.66
N THR A 246 -21.07 -7.23 12.99
CA THR A 246 -19.90 -6.44 12.59
C THR A 246 -18.59 -6.95 13.19
N ALA A 247 -18.61 -7.75 14.26
CA ALA A 247 -17.39 -8.33 14.83
C ALA A 247 -16.77 -9.39 13.89
N LEU A 248 -17.60 -10.06 13.08
CA LEU A 248 -17.13 -11.03 12.08
C LEU A 248 -16.31 -10.38 10.97
N PHE A 249 -16.46 -9.07 10.73
CA PHE A 249 -15.66 -8.36 9.73
C PHE A 249 -14.18 -8.41 10.09
N SER A 250 -13.84 -8.10 11.34
CA SER A 250 -12.47 -8.16 11.83
C SER A 250 -11.87 -9.57 11.70
N VAL A 251 -12.67 -10.61 11.93
CA VAL A 251 -12.25 -12.01 11.75
C VAL A 251 -11.98 -12.34 10.28
N ILE A 252 -12.88 -11.95 9.37
CA ILE A 252 -12.71 -12.17 7.92
C ILE A 252 -11.46 -11.48 7.40
N VAL A 253 -11.22 -10.22 7.78
CA VAL A 253 -10.02 -9.46 7.39
C VAL A 253 -8.76 -10.14 7.91
N LEU A 254 -8.79 -10.59 9.16
CA LEU A 254 -7.65 -11.25 9.80
C LEU A 254 -7.33 -12.59 9.15
N VAL A 255 -8.35 -13.40 8.83
CA VAL A 255 -8.21 -14.65 8.07
C VAL A 255 -7.70 -14.38 6.66
N GLN A 256 -8.24 -13.37 5.96
CA GLN A 256 -7.77 -12.98 4.63
C GLN A 256 -6.28 -12.60 4.65
N MET A 257 -5.82 -11.87 5.66
CA MET A 257 -4.41 -11.47 5.75
C MET A 257 -3.49 -12.64 6.13
N LEU A 258 -3.87 -13.44 7.13
CA LEU A 258 -3.07 -14.58 7.59
C LEU A 258 -3.03 -15.72 6.56
N VAL A 259 -4.18 -16.17 6.08
CA VAL A 259 -4.27 -17.28 5.15
C VAL A 259 -3.91 -16.81 3.73
N GLY A 260 -4.47 -15.68 3.31
CA GLY A 260 -4.33 -15.17 1.95
C GLY A 260 -2.94 -14.61 1.63
N SER A 261 -2.25 -13.98 2.59
CA SER A 261 -0.93 -13.37 2.33
C SER A 261 0.22 -14.02 3.07
N VAL A 262 0.05 -14.45 4.33
CA VAL A 262 1.15 -15.05 5.11
C VAL A 262 1.35 -16.52 4.74
N ALA A 263 0.28 -17.33 4.69
CA ALA A 263 0.39 -18.75 4.35
C ALA A 263 0.71 -18.98 2.86
N SER A 264 0.19 -18.13 1.96
CA SER A 264 0.41 -18.25 0.51
C SER A 264 1.82 -17.84 0.07
N ALA A 265 2.44 -16.87 0.75
CA ALA A 265 3.72 -16.33 0.34
C ALA A 265 4.91 -17.32 0.33
N PRO A 266 5.07 -18.30 1.26
CA PRO A 266 6.09 -19.34 1.10
C PRO A 266 5.77 -20.37 0.01
N LEU A 267 4.49 -20.53 -0.37
CA LEU A 267 4.07 -21.40 -1.47
C LEU A 267 4.44 -20.80 -2.83
N VAL A 268 4.36 -19.48 -2.99
CA VAL A 268 4.62 -18.79 -4.26
C VAL A 268 6.03 -19.08 -4.82
N PRO A 269 7.15 -18.92 -4.08
CA PRO A 269 8.48 -19.25 -4.60
C PRO A 269 8.67 -20.72 -4.96
N ARG A 270 7.96 -21.64 -4.27
CA ARG A 270 8.00 -23.08 -4.57
C ARG A 270 7.25 -23.38 -5.87
N LEU A 271 6.09 -22.76 -6.07
CA LEU A 271 5.31 -22.86 -7.29
C LEU A 271 6.05 -22.25 -8.49
N VAL A 272 6.62 -21.05 -8.33
CA VAL A 272 7.41 -20.40 -9.39
C VAL A 272 8.58 -21.28 -9.82
N ALA A 273 9.21 -22.00 -8.88
CA ALA A 273 10.32 -22.92 -9.18
C ALA A 273 9.86 -24.19 -9.92
N LYS A 274 8.66 -24.71 -9.66
CA LYS A 274 8.16 -25.95 -10.28
C LYS A 274 7.48 -25.73 -11.64
N ILE A 275 6.61 -24.74 -11.74
CA ILE A 275 5.72 -24.54 -12.91
C ILE A 275 6.04 -23.27 -13.70
N GLY A 276 6.98 -22.44 -13.24
CA GLY A 276 7.38 -21.20 -13.88
C GLY A 276 6.44 -20.02 -13.59
N LYS A 277 6.96 -18.79 -13.75
CA LYS A 277 6.29 -17.54 -13.35
C LYS A 277 4.93 -17.33 -14.03
N LYS A 278 4.82 -17.63 -15.34
CA LYS A 278 3.59 -17.46 -16.11
C LYS A 278 2.48 -18.37 -15.58
N ASN A 279 2.77 -19.65 -15.37
CA ASN A 279 1.78 -20.61 -14.92
C ASN A 279 1.40 -20.39 -13.46
N THR A 280 2.34 -19.96 -12.60
CA THR A 280 1.99 -19.55 -11.22
C THR A 280 1.04 -18.36 -11.21
N PHE A 281 1.24 -17.37 -12.09
CA PHE A 281 0.32 -16.24 -12.21
C PHE A 281 -1.07 -16.67 -12.69
N LEU A 282 -1.15 -17.51 -13.73
CA LEU A 282 -2.42 -18.03 -14.25
C LEU A 282 -3.17 -18.89 -13.23
N ALA A 283 -2.47 -19.78 -12.52
CA ALA A 283 -3.05 -20.61 -11.47
C ALA A 283 -3.59 -19.75 -10.31
N GLY A 284 -2.85 -18.73 -9.89
CA GLY A 284 -3.30 -17.78 -8.87
C GLY A 284 -4.54 -16.98 -9.31
N ALA A 285 -4.56 -16.53 -10.56
CA ALA A 285 -5.71 -15.83 -11.13
C ALA A 285 -6.95 -16.74 -11.19
N LEU A 286 -6.81 -17.99 -11.68
CA LEU A 286 -7.90 -18.97 -11.70
C LEU A 286 -8.45 -19.27 -10.31
N MET A 287 -7.56 -19.49 -9.33
CA MET A 287 -7.96 -19.72 -7.94
C MET A 287 -8.72 -18.52 -7.37
N GLY A 288 -8.27 -17.30 -7.66
CA GLY A 288 -8.98 -16.06 -7.29
C GLY A 288 -10.37 -15.99 -7.91
N THR A 289 -10.49 -16.25 -9.22
CA THR A 289 -11.78 -16.23 -9.93
C THR A 289 -12.76 -17.27 -9.38
N LEU A 290 -12.29 -18.50 -9.09
CA LEU A 290 -13.12 -19.54 -8.47
C LEU A 290 -13.58 -19.14 -7.07
N GLY A 291 -12.69 -18.54 -6.26
CA GLY A 291 -13.04 -18.02 -4.95
C GLY A 291 -14.12 -16.93 -5.01
N TYR A 292 -14.02 -16.02 -6.00
CA TYR A 292 -15.03 -14.98 -6.20
C TYR A 292 -16.36 -15.53 -6.73
N LEU A 293 -16.33 -16.52 -7.61
CA LEU A 293 -17.54 -17.19 -8.09
C LEU A 293 -18.27 -17.93 -6.96
N LEU A 294 -17.53 -18.59 -6.07
CA LEU A 294 -18.12 -19.20 -4.87
C LEU A 294 -18.75 -18.12 -3.99
N PHE A 295 -18.04 -17.02 -3.72
CA PHE A 295 -18.61 -15.92 -2.94
C PHE A 295 -19.90 -15.38 -3.56
N PHE A 296 -19.95 -15.22 -4.89
CA PHE A 296 -21.17 -14.78 -5.59
C PHE A 296 -22.33 -15.78 -5.52
N LEU A 297 -22.06 -17.09 -5.50
CA LEU A 297 -23.11 -18.12 -5.43
C LEU A 297 -23.69 -18.32 -4.03
N TYR A 298 -22.93 -17.98 -2.99
CA TYR A 298 -23.35 -18.10 -1.59
C TYR A 298 -23.94 -16.81 -1.00
N VAL A 299 -23.89 -15.70 -1.75
CA VAL A 299 -24.56 -14.41 -1.46
C VAL A 299 -25.93 -14.40 -2.11
#